data_AF-A0A3M1D938-F1
#
_entry.id   AF-A0A3M1D938-F1
#
_cell.length_a   1.000
_cell.length_b   1.000
_cell.length_c   1.000
_cell.angle_alpha   90.00
_cell.angle_beta   90.00
_cell.angle_gamma   90.00
#
_symmetry.space_group_name_H-M   'P 1'
#
loop_
_entity.id
_entity.type
_entity.pdbx_description
1 polymer ?
#
loop_
_entity_poly.entity_id
_entity_poly.type
_entity_poly.pdbx_seq_one_letter_code
_entity_poly.pdbx_strand_id
1 'polypeptide(L)'
;MSRSPVLPTDDRLAAWGAPAGFRARLEPLLPATPEEAPGAWMRIVDELLEPAQEFALHEAVFAACYAGWDEAARGPAPAWVPSDDERRRTNLATLGQGLDMAAVHRFTVDQAGRFWTDMLEELGIVVDTPPASAVETAVPAHEARWFPGMRLNIVESCLSGRDLSALALVAHAEDGSVTRWTLGELRQRVVAVADLLRTLGVQPGDAVAIDMPMTPWSVPIYLGIVAVGAAVVSIADSFAPDQIRTRLEIGGARLIFTQDVIRRGGRRLPLYDRVVAADA
;
A
#
# COMPACT_ATOMS: atom_id res chain seq x y z
N MET A 1 -42.36 4.86 -10.68
CA MET A 1 -42.84 3.59 -10.06
C MET A 1 -41.62 2.70 -9.88
N SER A 2 -40.91 2.84 -8.75
CA SER A 2 -39.79 1.99 -8.41
C SER A 2 -40.35 0.62 -8.02
N ARG A 3 -40.02 -0.45 -8.77
CA ARG A 3 -40.37 -1.81 -8.37
C ARG A 3 -39.45 -2.14 -7.20
N SER A 4 -39.99 -2.30 -5.99
CA SER A 4 -39.26 -2.95 -4.90
C SER A 4 -38.71 -4.28 -5.45
N PRO A 5 -37.40 -4.54 -5.38
CA PRO A 5 -36.85 -5.85 -5.72
C PRO A 5 -37.52 -6.89 -4.83
N VAL A 6 -38.40 -7.67 -5.44
CA VAL A 6 -39.09 -8.77 -4.78
C VAL A 6 -38.07 -9.88 -4.61
N LEU A 7 -37.78 -10.24 -3.34
CA LEU A 7 -36.92 -11.38 -3.04
C LEU A 7 -37.38 -12.62 -3.83
N PRO A 8 -36.47 -13.36 -4.49
CA PRO A 8 -36.79 -14.60 -5.21
C PRO A 8 -37.53 -15.64 -4.37
N THR A 9 -38.29 -16.52 -5.01
CA THR A 9 -39.02 -17.61 -4.32
C THR A 9 -38.08 -18.48 -3.46
N ASP A 10 -38.61 -19.12 -2.42
CA ASP A 10 -37.80 -19.95 -1.51
C ASP A 10 -37.09 -21.09 -2.24
N ASP A 11 -37.73 -21.71 -3.23
CA ASP A 11 -37.09 -22.72 -4.10
C ASP A 11 -35.85 -22.18 -4.83
N ARG A 12 -35.89 -20.90 -5.25
CA ARG A 12 -34.80 -20.25 -5.96
C ARG A 12 -33.70 -19.81 -5.01
N LEU A 13 -34.05 -19.33 -3.82
CA LEU A 13 -33.07 -19.03 -2.77
C LEU A 13 -32.33 -20.32 -2.35
N ALA A 14 -33.05 -21.43 -2.18
CA ALA A 14 -32.48 -22.74 -1.85
C ALA A 14 -31.55 -23.26 -2.96
N ALA A 15 -31.93 -23.07 -4.24
CA ALA A 15 -31.07 -23.41 -5.38
C ALA A 15 -29.73 -22.65 -5.36
N TRP A 16 -29.70 -21.45 -4.80
CA TRP A 16 -28.49 -20.63 -4.64
C TRP A 16 -27.73 -20.87 -3.32
N GLY A 17 -28.10 -21.91 -2.57
CA GLY A 17 -27.42 -22.30 -1.34
C GLY A 17 -27.97 -21.66 -0.06
N ALA A 18 -29.14 -21.00 -0.10
CA ALA A 18 -29.76 -20.50 1.13
C ALA A 18 -30.28 -21.66 2.01
N PRO A 19 -30.03 -21.65 3.33
CA PRO A 19 -30.53 -22.68 4.23
C PRO A 19 -32.06 -22.65 4.39
N ALA A 20 -32.65 -23.72 4.91
CA ALA A 20 -34.07 -23.77 5.22
C ALA A 20 -34.46 -22.63 6.20
N GLY A 21 -35.58 -21.96 5.92
CA GLY A 21 -36.05 -20.83 6.73
C GLY A 21 -35.27 -19.53 6.54
N PHE A 22 -34.37 -19.45 5.56
CA PHE A 22 -33.57 -18.25 5.28
C PHE A 22 -34.42 -16.98 5.11
N ARG A 23 -35.49 -17.03 4.30
CA ARG A 23 -36.39 -15.88 4.10
C ARG A 23 -36.99 -15.37 5.42
N ALA A 24 -37.48 -16.26 6.26
CA ALA A 24 -38.07 -15.90 7.55
C ALA A 24 -37.04 -15.27 8.51
N ARG A 25 -35.75 -15.59 8.36
CA ARG A 25 -34.65 -14.95 9.09
C ARG A 25 -34.22 -13.62 8.46
N LEU A 26 -34.31 -13.49 7.14
CA LEU A 26 -33.92 -12.29 6.40
C LEU A 26 -34.93 -11.15 6.53
N GLU A 27 -36.23 -11.42 6.39
CA GLU A 27 -37.27 -10.39 6.37
C GLU A 27 -37.25 -9.45 7.59
N PRO A 28 -37.02 -9.93 8.84
CA PRO A 28 -36.89 -9.06 10.01
C PRO A 28 -35.62 -8.19 10.03
N LEU A 29 -34.60 -8.54 9.24
CA LEU A 29 -33.34 -7.78 9.17
C LEU A 29 -33.37 -6.70 8.10
N LEU A 30 -34.29 -6.76 7.13
CA LEU A 30 -34.41 -5.76 6.07
C LEU A 30 -34.75 -4.38 6.67
N PRO A 31 -34.19 -3.29 6.12
CA PRO A 31 -34.36 -1.95 6.67
C PRO A 31 -35.78 -1.42 6.44
N ALA A 32 -36.30 -0.63 7.39
CA ALA A 32 -37.58 0.06 7.21
C ALA A 32 -37.42 1.35 6.41
N THR A 33 -36.22 1.95 6.47
CA THR A 33 -35.88 3.22 5.79
C THR A 33 -34.57 3.10 5.01
N PRO A 34 -34.36 3.89 3.94
CA PRO A 34 -33.09 3.87 3.20
C PRO A 34 -31.86 4.19 4.07
N GLU A 35 -32.01 5.01 5.12
CA GLU A 35 -30.96 5.36 6.08
C GLU A 35 -30.44 4.16 6.88
N GLU A 36 -31.31 3.20 7.19
CA GLU A 36 -30.97 1.99 7.95
C GLU A 36 -30.29 0.93 7.09
N ALA A 37 -30.41 1.02 5.76
CA ALA A 37 -29.98 -0.02 4.84
C ALA A 37 -28.50 -0.44 5.00
N PRO A 38 -27.53 0.47 5.20
CA PRO A 38 -26.15 0.06 5.45
C PRO A 38 -25.96 -0.75 6.74
N GLY A 39 -26.63 -0.38 7.83
CA GLY A 39 -26.56 -1.14 9.08
C GLY A 39 -27.28 -2.49 8.99
N ALA A 40 -28.42 -2.54 8.29
CA ALA A 40 -29.14 -3.78 8.01
C ALA A 40 -28.30 -4.73 7.15
N TRP A 41 -27.68 -4.21 6.08
CA TRP A 41 -26.82 -4.99 5.19
C TRP A 41 -25.66 -5.64 5.94
N MET A 42 -24.95 -4.89 6.78
CA MET A 42 -23.82 -5.44 7.55
C MET A 42 -24.26 -6.58 8.48
N ARG A 43 -25.43 -6.47 9.12
CA ARG A 43 -25.98 -7.56 9.95
C ARG A 43 -26.36 -8.78 9.11
N ILE A 44 -26.95 -8.58 7.93
CA ILE A 44 -27.31 -9.67 7.02
C ILE A 44 -26.06 -10.43 6.55
N VAL A 45 -24.99 -9.70 6.21
CA VAL A 45 -23.71 -10.30 5.81
C VAL A 45 -23.14 -11.16 6.94
N ASP A 46 -23.12 -10.65 8.17
CA ASP A 46 -22.56 -11.36 9.33
C ASP A 46 -23.41 -12.55 9.79
N GLU A 47 -24.74 -12.44 9.73
CA GLU A 47 -25.65 -13.41 10.35
C GLU A 47 -26.20 -14.47 9.38
N LEU A 48 -26.24 -14.17 8.08
CA LEU A 48 -26.98 -14.96 7.09
C LEU A 48 -26.18 -15.39 5.85
N LEU A 49 -25.18 -14.62 5.44
CA LEU A 49 -24.45 -14.87 4.20
C LEU A 49 -23.13 -15.59 4.43
N GLU A 50 -22.81 -16.53 3.56
CA GLU A 50 -21.58 -17.33 3.62
C GLU A 50 -20.88 -17.36 2.26
N PRO A 51 -19.52 -17.42 2.22
CA PRO A 51 -18.78 -17.50 0.96
C PRO A 51 -19.10 -18.73 0.08
N ALA A 52 -19.67 -19.78 0.67
CA ALA A 52 -20.05 -21.00 -0.04
C ALA A 52 -21.34 -20.87 -0.85
N GLN A 53 -22.16 -19.84 -0.58
CA GLN A 53 -23.42 -19.59 -1.30
C GLN A 53 -23.15 -18.99 -2.68
N GLU A 54 -24.07 -19.18 -3.63
CA GLU A 54 -23.93 -18.59 -4.96
C GLU A 54 -24.04 -17.07 -4.91
N PHE A 55 -23.22 -16.36 -5.70
CA PHE A 55 -23.21 -14.90 -5.76
C PHE A 55 -24.61 -14.30 -6.08
N ALA A 56 -25.43 -14.99 -6.87
CA ALA A 56 -26.78 -14.56 -7.19
C ALA A 56 -27.69 -14.41 -5.95
N LEU A 57 -27.46 -15.20 -4.89
CA LEU A 57 -28.12 -15.02 -3.60
C LEU A 57 -27.72 -13.69 -2.96
N HIS A 58 -26.41 -13.44 -2.87
CA HIS A 58 -25.85 -12.23 -2.28
C HIS A 58 -26.38 -10.98 -3.00
N GLU A 59 -26.39 -11.01 -4.33
CA GLU A 59 -26.91 -9.92 -5.18
C GLU A 59 -28.40 -9.67 -4.94
N ALA A 60 -29.21 -10.73 -4.90
CA ALA A 60 -30.66 -10.59 -4.68
C ALA A 60 -30.99 -10.03 -3.29
N VAL A 61 -30.25 -10.47 -2.26
CA VAL A 61 -30.41 -9.98 -0.88
C VAL A 61 -29.92 -8.54 -0.77
N PHE A 62 -28.80 -8.19 -1.42
CA PHE A 62 -28.30 -6.82 -1.48
C PHE A 62 -29.32 -5.88 -2.14
N ALA A 63 -29.86 -6.26 -3.30
CA ALA A 63 -30.89 -5.49 -3.98
C ALA A 63 -32.12 -5.29 -3.09
N ALA A 64 -32.58 -6.34 -2.39
CA ALA A 64 -33.69 -6.24 -1.46
C ALA A 64 -33.39 -5.30 -0.28
N CYS A 65 -32.19 -5.37 0.30
CA CYS A 65 -31.76 -4.50 1.39
C CYS A 65 -31.72 -3.03 0.96
N TYR A 66 -31.28 -2.74 -0.26
CA TYR A 66 -31.16 -1.37 -0.78
C TYR A 66 -32.32 -0.97 -1.72
N ALA A 67 -33.46 -1.65 -1.64
CA ALA A 67 -34.63 -1.42 -2.49
C ALA A 67 -35.09 0.05 -2.59
N GLY A 68 -34.97 0.79 -1.49
CA GLY A 68 -35.35 2.21 -1.38
C GLY A 68 -34.18 3.18 -1.47
N TRP A 69 -32.96 2.72 -1.79
CA TRP A 69 -31.77 3.55 -1.81
C TRP A 69 -31.81 4.56 -2.96
N ASP A 70 -31.63 5.84 -2.64
CA ASP A 70 -31.53 6.91 -3.63
C ASP A 70 -30.08 7.07 -4.08
N GLU A 71 -29.72 6.35 -5.14
CA GLU A 71 -28.38 6.38 -5.71
C GLU A 71 -28.00 7.78 -6.26
N ALA A 72 -28.97 8.55 -6.77
CA ALA A 72 -28.70 9.88 -7.32
C ALA A 72 -28.34 10.88 -6.21
N ALA A 73 -28.99 10.78 -5.05
CA ALA A 73 -28.71 11.66 -3.92
C ALA A 73 -27.56 11.19 -3.03
N ARG A 74 -27.34 9.87 -2.91
CA ARG A 74 -26.42 9.27 -1.91
C ARG A 74 -25.21 8.58 -2.51
N GLY A 75 -25.16 8.43 -3.83
CA GLY A 75 -24.17 7.62 -4.52
C GLY A 75 -24.50 6.12 -4.44
N PRO A 76 -23.58 5.26 -4.92
CA PRO A 76 -23.81 3.82 -4.99
C PRO A 76 -24.06 3.20 -3.61
N ALA A 77 -24.96 2.22 -3.55
CA ALA A 77 -25.23 1.48 -2.32
C ALA A 77 -23.93 0.83 -1.80
N PRO A 78 -23.56 1.04 -0.52
CA PRO A 78 -22.29 0.56 -0.01
C PRO A 78 -22.34 -0.96 0.24
N ALA A 79 -21.49 -1.73 -0.46
CA ALA A 79 -21.36 -3.16 -0.23
C ALA A 79 -20.70 -3.52 1.11
N TRP A 80 -20.04 -2.56 1.77
CA TRP A 80 -19.43 -2.72 3.08
C TRP A 80 -19.34 -1.37 3.78
N VAL A 81 -19.50 -1.37 5.10
CA VAL A 81 -19.33 -0.18 5.94
C VAL A 81 -18.56 -0.59 7.21
N PRO A 82 -17.50 0.14 7.60
CA PRO A 82 -16.80 -0.16 8.84
C PRO A 82 -17.70 0.14 10.03
N SER A 83 -17.66 -0.75 11.02
CA SER A 83 -18.27 -0.55 12.33
C SER A 83 -17.68 0.66 13.05
N ASP A 84 -18.41 1.23 14.01
CA ASP A 84 -17.91 2.37 14.79
C ASP A 84 -16.65 2.02 15.59
N ASP A 85 -16.50 0.76 15.99
CA ASP A 85 -15.31 0.28 16.68
C ASP A 85 -14.08 0.23 15.77
N GLU A 86 -14.23 -0.30 14.55
CA GLU A 86 -13.17 -0.27 13.55
C GLU A 86 -12.75 1.16 13.22
N ARG A 87 -13.72 2.06 13.03
CA ARG A 87 -13.45 3.49 12.76
C ARG A 87 -12.59 4.10 13.87
N ARG A 88 -12.96 3.89 15.14
CA ARG A 88 -12.24 4.45 16.31
C ARG A 88 -10.83 3.90 16.49
N ARG A 89 -10.56 2.66 16.08
CA ARG A 89 -9.25 2.00 16.24
C ARG A 89 -8.26 2.29 15.11
N THR A 90 -8.66 3.04 14.08
CA THR A 90 -7.73 3.42 13.01
C THR A 90 -6.73 4.48 13.48
N ASN A 91 -5.50 4.44 12.95
CA ASN A 91 -4.52 5.51 13.16
C ASN A 91 -5.05 6.89 12.71
N LEU A 92 -5.94 6.91 11.72
CA LEU A 92 -6.55 8.14 11.22
C LEU A 92 -7.53 8.76 12.22
N ALA A 93 -8.27 7.93 12.98
CA ALA A 93 -9.11 8.42 14.07
C ALA A 93 -8.26 8.95 15.24
N THR A 94 -7.12 8.31 15.54
CA THR A 94 -6.14 8.83 16.50
C THR A 94 -5.61 10.20 16.06
N LEU A 95 -5.17 10.32 14.80
CA LEU A 95 -4.68 11.58 14.23
C LEU A 95 -5.76 12.66 14.19
N GLY A 96 -7.00 12.29 13.86
CA GLY A 96 -8.13 13.19 13.76
C GLY A 96 -8.66 13.69 15.11
N GLN A 97 -8.20 13.14 16.24
CA GLN A 97 -8.55 13.56 17.60
C GLN A 97 -10.07 13.75 17.85
N GLY A 98 -10.88 12.86 17.29
CA GLY A 98 -12.34 12.89 17.42
C GLY A 98 -13.08 13.76 16.40
N LEU A 99 -12.37 14.36 15.43
CA LEU A 99 -12.99 14.99 14.27
C LEU A 99 -13.58 13.94 13.32
N ASP A 100 -14.65 14.31 12.61
CA ASP A 100 -15.14 13.51 11.49
C ASP A 100 -14.18 13.57 10.30
N MET A 101 -14.30 12.61 9.37
CA MET A 101 -13.41 12.52 8.21
C MET A 101 -13.44 13.75 7.30
N ALA A 102 -14.57 14.45 7.20
CA ALA A 102 -14.68 15.65 6.38
C ALA A 102 -13.92 16.82 7.05
N ALA A 103 -13.95 16.92 8.37
CA ALA A 103 -13.21 17.88 9.16
C ALA A 103 -11.70 17.58 9.14
N VAL A 104 -11.29 16.32 9.25
CA VAL A 104 -9.89 15.91 9.08
C VAL A 104 -9.39 16.31 7.69
N HIS A 105 -10.15 15.98 6.64
CA HIS A 105 -9.79 16.36 5.27
C HIS A 105 -9.67 17.88 5.11
N ARG A 106 -10.66 18.67 5.59
CA ARG A 106 -10.57 20.13 5.56
C ARG A 106 -9.32 20.65 6.27
N PHE A 107 -8.98 20.10 7.43
CA PHE A 107 -7.76 20.46 8.14
C PHE A 107 -6.49 20.19 7.30
N THR A 108 -6.40 19.04 6.63
CA THR A 108 -5.23 18.71 5.78
C THR A 108 -5.04 19.68 4.59
N VAL A 109 -6.13 20.29 4.12
CA VAL A 109 -6.12 21.22 2.98
C VAL A 109 -5.96 22.67 3.47
N ASP A 110 -6.84 23.12 4.36
CA ASP A 110 -6.91 24.50 4.82
C ASP A 110 -5.70 24.88 5.70
N GLN A 111 -5.09 23.91 6.37
CA GLN A 111 -3.91 24.08 7.22
C GLN A 111 -2.76 23.14 6.81
N ALA A 112 -2.55 22.93 5.51
CA ALA A 112 -1.54 22.01 4.97
C ALA A 112 -0.15 22.17 5.61
N GLY A 113 0.30 23.42 5.82
CA GLY A 113 1.61 23.69 6.44
C GLY A 113 1.75 23.15 7.87
N ARG A 114 0.69 23.29 8.67
CA ARG A 114 0.64 22.70 10.02
C ARG A 114 0.52 21.18 9.95
N PHE A 115 -0.43 20.67 9.16
CA PHE A 115 -0.66 19.23 9.01
C PHE A 115 0.64 18.48 8.67
N TRP A 116 1.39 18.94 7.67
CA TRP A 116 2.62 18.28 7.25
C TRP A 116 3.78 18.44 8.24
N THR A 117 3.79 19.49 9.06
CA THR A 117 4.74 19.63 10.17
C THR A 117 4.41 18.60 11.26
N ASP A 118 3.15 18.52 11.68
CA ASP A 118 2.66 17.55 12.67
C ASP A 118 2.95 16.10 12.20
N MET A 119 2.81 15.83 10.89
CA MET A 119 3.11 14.51 10.32
C MET A 119 4.59 14.12 10.38
N LEU A 120 5.54 15.06 10.28
CA LEU A 120 6.96 14.73 10.44
C LEU A 120 7.25 14.23 11.86
N GLU A 121 6.63 14.88 12.85
CA GLU A 121 6.77 14.52 14.27
C GLU A 121 6.08 13.19 14.58
N GLU A 122 4.83 13.02 14.15
CA GLU A 122 4.03 11.81 14.39
C GLU A 122 4.67 10.56 13.75
N LEU A 123 5.22 10.70 12.53
CA LEU A 123 5.93 9.60 11.86
C LEU A 123 7.32 9.35 12.43
N GLY A 124 7.81 10.22 13.31
CA GLY A 124 9.16 10.14 13.87
C GLY A 124 10.25 10.25 12.79
N ILE A 125 10.05 11.11 11.79
CA ILE A 125 11.04 11.34 10.73
C ILE A 125 12.28 11.97 11.35
N VAL A 126 13.42 11.29 11.20
CA VAL A 126 14.73 11.78 11.65
C VAL A 126 15.20 12.84 10.68
N VAL A 127 15.28 14.09 11.15
CA VAL A 127 15.68 15.26 10.38
C VAL A 127 17.01 15.79 10.92
N ASP A 128 17.96 16.00 10.02
CA ASP A 128 19.28 16.58 10.32
C ASP A 128 19.20 18.12 10.37
N THR A 129 18.63 18.73 9.33
CA THR A 129 18.38 20.17 9.28
C THR A 129 16.88 20.41 9.12
N PRO A 130 16.21 21.12 10.05
CA PRO A 130 14.77 21.35 9.96
C PRO A 130 14.40 22.28 8.79
N PRO A 131 13.18 22.14 8.23
CA PRO A 131 12.68 23.03 7.19
C PRO A 131 12.38 24.44 7.73
N ALA A 132 12.40 25.44 6.85
CA ALA A 132 11.88 26.79 7.18
C ALA A 132 10.34 26.83 7.25
N SER A 133 9.67 25.98 6.47
CA SER A 133 8.22 25.79 6.44
C SER A 133 7.90 24.43 5.81
N ALA A 134 6.69 23.89 5.99
CA ALA A 134 6.35 22.59 5.40
C ALA A 134 6.07 22.66 3.88
N VAL A 135 5.45 23.73 3.39
CA VAL A 135 5.15 23.89 1.97
C VAL A 135 5.06 25.36 1.58
N GLU A 136 5.65 25.69 0.44
CA GLU A 136 5.48 26.98 -0.21
C GLU A 136 4.21 26.94 -1.09
N THR A 137 3.11 27.52 -0.60
CA THR A 137 1.79 27.48 -1.27
C THR A 137 1.52 28.65 -2.21
N ALA A 138 2.42 29.62 -2.30
CA ALA A 138 2.26 30.84 -3.11
C ALA A 138 2.70 30.68 -4.58
N VAL A 139 2.82 29.44 -5.08
CA VAL A 139 3.28 29.11 -6.43
C VAL A 139 2.35 28.09 -7.11
N PRO A 140 2.35 27.97 -8.45
CA PRO A 140 1.64 26.89 -9.13
C PRO A 140 2.02 25.52 -8.58
N ALA A 141 1.09 24.56 -8.57
CA ALA A 141 1.30 23.26 -7.94
C ALA A 141 2.53 22.48 -8.47
N HIS A 142 2.91 22.66 -9.74
CA HIS A 142 4.08 22.02 -10.34
C HIS A 142 5.42 22.67 -9.94
N GLU A 143 5.37 23.84 -9.30
CA GLU A 143 6.52 24.57 -8.75
C GLU A 143 6.60 24.48 -7.22
N ALA A 144 5.59 23.87 -6.58
CA ALA A 144 5.49 23.78 -5.13
C ALA A 144 6.71 23.11 -4.52
N ARG A 145 7.30 23.76 -3.51
CA ARG A 145 8.43 23.24 -2.75
C ARG A 145 7.96 22.76 -1.39
N TRP A 146 8.25 21.51 -1.11
CA TRP A 146 7.99 20.87 0.17
C TRP A 146 9.24 20.91 1.02
N PHE A 147 9.09 21.35 2.27
CA PHE A 147 10.14 21.40 3.27
C PHE A 147 11.44 22.08 2.79
N PRO A 148 11.37 23.31 2.24
CA PRO A 148 12.56 24.01 1.74
C PRO A 148 13.65 24.12 2.82
N GLY A 149 14.87 23.76 2.43
CA GLY A 149 16.05 23.77 3.29
C GLY A 149 16.19 22.55 4.22
N MET A 150 15.17 21.67 4.28
CA MET A 150 15.25 20.47 5.10
C MET A 150 16.32 19.51 4.58
N ARG A 151 17.08 18.91 5.49
CA ARG A 151 18.03 17.83 5.19
C ARG A 151 17.68 16.61 6.04
N LEU A 152 17.60 15.45 5.40
CA LEU A 152 17.40 14.17 6.04
C LEU A 152 18.03 13.06 5.21
N ASN A 153 18.22 11.89 5.83
CA ASN A 153 18.34 10.64 5.11
C ASN A 153 17.25 9.68 5.61
N ILE A 154 16.32 9.30 4.72
CA ILE A 154 15.17 8.48 5.13
C ILE A 154 15.57 7.13 5.70
N VAL A 155 16.75 6.60 5.33
CA VAL A 155 17.28 5.34 5.86
C VAL A 155 17.52 5.42 7.37
N GLU A 156 17.86 6.60 7.90
CA GLU A 156 18.00 6.80 9.34
C GLU A 156 16.68 6.63 10.06
N SER A 157 15.58 7.15 9.48
CA SER A 157 14.23 6.97 10.00
C SER A 157 13.78 5.50 9.92
N CYS A 158 14.18 4.79 8.87
CA CYS A 158 13.84 3.36 8.70
C CYS A 158 14.58 2.43 9.68
N LEU A 159 15.82 2.78 10.09
CA LEU A 159 16.74 1.84 10.77
C LEU A 159 17.17 2.25 12.18
N SER A 160 16.68 3.38 12.70
CA SER A 160 17.06 3.92 14.02
C SER A 160 15.86 3.98 14.97
N GLY A 161 16.13 4.12 16.28
CA GLY A 161 15.09 4.37 17.29
C GLY A 161 14.18 3.17 17.60
N ARG A 162 14.50 1.96 17.12
CA ARG A 162 13.70 0.75 17.28
C ARG A 162 14.54 -0.41 17.83
N ASP A 163 13.88 -1.38 18.43
CA ASP A 163 14.50 -2.60 18.95
C ASP A 163 15.22 -3.37 17.83
N LEU A 164 16.55 -3.48 17.95
CA LEU A 164 17.39 -4.15 16.96
C LEU A 164 17.12 -5.67 16.87
N SER A 165 16.51 -6.25 17.90
CA SER A 165 16.12 -7.66 17.90
C SER A 165 14.76 -7.92 17.24
N ALA A 166 13.98 -6.87 16.98
CA ALA A 166 12.69 -7.00 16.32
C ALA A 166 12.85 -7.48 14.87
N LEU A 167 11.93 -8.34 14.43
CA LEU A 167 11.90 -8.83 13.07
C LEU A 167 11.56 -7.69 12.10
N ALA A 168 12.42 -7.44 11.12
CA ALA A 168 12.26 -6.35 10.15
C ALA A 168 12.01 -6.83 8.72
N LEU A 169 12.57 -8.00 8.36
CA LEU A 169 12.43 -8.57 7.03
C LEU A 169 12.04 -10.04 7.13
N VAL A 170 10.99 -10.42 6.41
CA VAL A 170 10.59 -11.81 6.19
C VAL A 170 10.43 -12.01 4.70
N ALA A 171 11.19 -12.94 4.13
CA ALA A 171 11.19 -13.21 2.70
C ALA A 171 10.95 -14.69 2.45
N HIS A 172 9.99 -14.97 1.59
CA HIS A 172 9.62 -16.32 1.15
C HIS A 172 10.20 -16.56 -0.23
N ALA A 173 10.94 -17.65 -0.38
CA ALA A 173 11.42 -18.11 -1.68
C ALA A 173 10.47 -19.15 -2.29
N GLU A 174 10.58 -19.38 -3.60
CA GLU A 174 9.75 -20.35 -4.33
C GLU A 174 9.92 -21.78 -3.82
N ASP A 175 11.08 -22.13 -3.25
CA ASP A 175 11.34 -23.45 -2.67
C ASP A 175 10.71 -23.64 -1.28
N GLY A 176 9.93 -22.64 -0.82
CA GLY A 176 9.32 -22.63 0.51
C GLY A 176 10.25 -22.21 1.63
N SER A 177 11.53 -21.93 1.35
CA SER A 177 12.44 -21.43 2.38
C SER A 177 12.03 -20.01 2.81
N VAL A 178 12.22 -19.74 4.10
CA VAL A 178 11.88 -18.44 4.70
C VAL A 178 13.11 -17.85 5.33
N THR A 179 13.53 -16.70 4.81
CA THR A 179 14.59 -15.88 5.40
C THR A 179 13.96 -14.86 6.34
N ARG A 180 14.56 -14.71 7.53
CA ARG A 180 14.15 -13.72 8.53
C ARG A 180 15.38 -12.93 8.94
N TRP A 181 15.28 -11.61 8.92
CA TRP A 181 16.30 -10.74 9.50
C TRP A 181 15.69 -9.82 10.54
N THR A 182 16.38 -9.71 11.67
CA THR A 182 16.13 -8.67 12.65
C THR A 182 16.50 -7.31 12.07
N LEU A 183 16.03 -6.24 12.72
CA LEU A 183 16.39 -4.88 12.33
C LEU A 183 17.91 -4.65 12.41
N GLY A 184 18.59 -5.22 13.40
CA GLY A 184 20.05 -5.16 13.52
C GLY A 184 20.77 -5.86 12.36
N GLU A 185 20.28 -7.04 11.96
CA GLU A 185 20.82 -7.79 10.82
C GLU A 185 20.60 -7.09 9.47
N LEU A 186 19.42 -6.48 9.29
CA LEU A 186 19.13 -5.66 8.11
C LEU A 186 20.05 -4.44 8.08
N ARG A 187 20.17 -3.72 9.20
CA ARG A 187 21.03 -2.54 9.33
C ARG A 187 22.49 -2.84 9.00
N GLN A 188 23.04 -3.94 9.49
CA GLN A 188 24.41 -4.36 9.16
C GLN A 188 24.62 -4.55 7.64
N ARG A 189 23.63 -5.13 6.96
CA ARG A 189 23.69 -5.32 5.50
C ARG A 189 23.57 -4.01 4.73
N VAL A 190 22.70 -3.11 5.18
CA VAL A 190 22.58 -1.75 4.60
C VAL A 190 23.89 -1.00 4.72
N VAL A 191 24.53 -1.05 5.89
CA VAL A 191 25.85 -0.43 6.12
C VAL A 191 26.90 -1.05 5.20
N ALA A 192 26.94 -2.38 5.08
CA ALA A 192 27.89 -3.05 4.20
C ALA A 192 27.74 -2.65 2.72
N VAL A 193 26.50 -2.51 2.23
CA VAL A 193 26.25 -2.01 0.86
C VAL A 193 26.69 -0.55 0.74
N ALA A 194 26.31 0.31 1.69
CA ALA A 194 26.69 1.72 1.65
C ALA A 194 28.21 1.90 1.65
N ASP A 195 28.94 1.13 2.47
CA ASP A 195 30.40 1.16 2.52
C ASP A 195 31.01 0.67 1.20
N LEU A 196 30.50 -0.42 0.61
CA LEU A 196 30.90 -0.87 -0.72
C LEU A 196 30.76 0.26 -1.75
N LEU A 197 29.59 0.93 -1.80
CA LEU A 197 29.35 2.02 -2.74
C LEU A 197 30.31 3.19 -2.54
N ARG A 198 30.61 3.54 -1.29
CA ARG A 198 31.64 4.56 -0.97
C ARG A 198 33.02 4.13 -1.46
N THR A 199 33.40 2.86 -1.29
CA THR A 199 34.69 2.36 -1.79
C THR A 199 34.79 2.37 -3.32
N LEU A 200 33.66 2.19 -4.02
CA LEU A 200 33.55 2.34 -5.47
C LEU A 200 33.48 3.81 -5.92
N GLY A 201 33.51 4.75 -4.97
CA GLY A 201 33.55 6.18 -5.22
C GLY A 201 32.21 6.80 -5.60
N VAL A 202 31.09 6.15 -5.26
CA VAL A 202 29.74 6.71 -5.45
C VAL A 202 29.56 7.96 -4.59
N GLN A 203 29.06 9.04 -5.19
CA GLN A 203 28.80 10.31 -4.52
C GLN A 203 27.29 10.59 -4.42
N PRO A 204 26.86 11.47 -3.50
CA PRO A 204 25.47 11.93 -3.48
C PRO A 204 25.07 12.52 -4.84
N GLY A 205 23.92 12.09 -5.36
CA GLY A 205 23.43 12.45 -6.70
C GLY A 205 23.83 11.50 -7.82
N ASP A 206 24.82 10.61 -7.63
CA ASP A 206 25.11 9.54 -8.59
C ASP A 206 23.90 8.59 -8.72
N ALA A 207 23.72 7.97 -9.88
CA ALA A 207 22.69 6.97 -10.11
C ALA A 207 23.25 5.55 -10.04
N VAL A 208 22.58 4.66 -9.31
CA VAL A 208 22.91 3.23 -9.21
C VAL A 208 21.68 2.40 -9.57
N ALA A 209 21.83 1.55 -10.57
CA ALA A 209 20.76 0.68 -11.03
C ALA A 209 20.63 -0.59 -10.18
N ILE A 210 19.40 -1.11 -10.13
CA ILE A 210 19.09 -2.42 -9.59
C ILE A 210 18.28 -3.16 -10.65
N ASP A 211 18.82 -4.27 -11.13
CA ASP A 211 18.12 -5.24 -11.98
C ASP A 211 18.16 -6.61 -11.30
N MET A 212 17.21 -6.82 -10.39
CA MET A 212 17.10 -8.02 -9.55
C MET A 212 15.63 -8.31 -9.21
N PRO A 213 15.25 -9.59 -9.02
CA PRO A 213 13.98 -9.95 -8.39
C PRO A 213 13.90 -9.46 -6.93
N MET A 214 12.72 -9.55 -6.32
CA MET A 214 12.51 -9.25 -4.90
C MET A 214 13.09 -10.33 -3.99
N THR A 215 14.41 -10.28 -3.77
CA THR A 215 15.14 -11.15 -2.83
C THR A 215 15.31 -10.44 -1.48
N PRO A 216 15.70 -11.17 -0.41
CA PRO A 216 16.07 -10.52 0.85
C PRO A 216 17.12 -9.42 0.67
N TRP A 217 18.05 -9.57 -0.29
CA TRP A 217 19.11 -8.61 -0.56
C TRP A 217 18.66 -7.34 -1.29
N SER A 218 17.54 -7.38 -2.00
CA SER A 218 17.04 -6.23 -2.75
C SER A 218 16.73 -5.04 -1.82
N VAL A 219 16.28 -5.32 -0.58
CA VAL A 219 16.00 -4.31 0.45
C VAL A 219 17.28 -3.60 0.94
N PRO A 220 18.31 -4.29 1.48
CA PRO A 220 19.52 -3.61 1.91
C PRO A 220 20.31 -2.98 0.75
N ILE A 221 20.22 -3.51 -0.47
CA ILE A 221 20.82 -2.88 -1.64
C ILE A 221 20.17 -1.52 -1.90
N TYR A 222 18.84 -1.48 -1.99
CA TYR A 222 18.10 -0.24 -2.19
C TYR A 222 18.39 0.79 -1.09
N LEU A 223 18.27 0.38 0.17
CA LEU A 223 18.54 1.26 1.30
C LEU A 223 20.00 1.70 1.36
N GLY A 224 20.96 0.85 0.96
CA GLY A 224 22.38 1.22 0.91
C GLY A 224 22.69 2.30 -0.13
N ILE A 225 22.03 2.25 -1.30
CA ILE A 225 22.14 3.29 -2.33
C ILE A 225 21.58 4.63 -1.81
N VAL A 226 20.39 4.59 -1.20
CA VAL A 226 19.78 5.79 -0.59
C VAL A 226 20.62 6.32 0.58
N ALA A 227 21.25 5.44 1.37
CA ALA A 227 22.09 5.82 2.51
C ALA A 227 23.32 6.63 2.11
N VAL A 228 23.85 6.41 0.90
CA VAL A 228 24.97 7.21 0.35
C VAL A 228 24.51 8.46 -0.40
N GLY A 229 23.20 8.72 -0.44
CA GLY A 229 22.62 9.87 -1.14
C GLY A 229 22.55 9.71 -2.66
N ALA A 230 22.72 8.50 -3.17
CA ALA A 230 22.59 8.18 -4.59
C ALA A 230 21.13 7.92 -4.98
N ALA A 231 20.81 8.12 -6.26
CA ALA A 231 19.52 7.83 -6.84
C ALA A 231 19.44 6.35 -7.28
N VAL A 232 18.32 5.69 -7.00
CA VAL A 232 18.09 4.31 -7.44
C VAL A 232 17.42 4.30 -8.81
N VAL A 233 18.02 3.60 -9.77
CA VAL A 233 17.40 3.29 -11.07
C VAL A 233 16.85 1.87 -11.02
N SER A 234 15.55 1.72 -10.77
CA SER A 234 14.92 0.40 -10.68
C SER A 234 14.59 -0.14 -12.08
N ILE A 235 15.10 -1.34 -12.39
CA ILE A 235 14.88 -2.04 -13.66
C ILE A 235 14.12 -3.33 -13.37
N ALA A 236 13.09 -3.59 -14.17
CA ALA A 236 12.30 -4.80 -14.02
C ALA A 236 13.08 -6.02 -14.53
N ASP A 237 13.19 -7.05 -13.69
CA ASP A 237 13.89 -8.32 -13.95
C ASP A 237 13.36 -9.15 -15.14
N SER A 238 12.22 -8.73 -15.69
CA SER A 238 11.57 -9.31 -16.86
C SER A 238 11.97 -8.67 -18.18
N PHE A 239 12.70 -7.56 -18.15
CA PHE A 239 13.05 -6.80 -19.33
C PHE A 239 14.06 -7.51 -20.23
N ALA A 240 13.91 -7.27 -21.53
CA ALA A 240 14.87 -7.66 -22.54
C ALA A 240 16.09 -6.72 -22.51
N PRO A 241 17.25 -7.12 -23.07
CA PRO A 241 18.48 -6.34 -23.00
C PRO A 241 18.36 -4.88 -23.50
N ASP A 242 17.61 -4.64 -24.58
CA ASP A 242 17.36 -3.31 -25.14
C ASP A 242 16.57 -2.42 -24.17
N GLN A 243 15.62 -3.01 -23.45
CA GLN A 243 14.83 -2.31 -22.44
C GLN A 243 15.69 -1.99 -21.21
N ILE A 244 16.58 -2.90 -20.79
CA ILE A 244 17.56 -2.67 -19.71
C ILE A 244 18.47 -1.50 -20.08
N ARG A 245 19.11 -1.56 -21.26
CA ARG A 245 19.95 -0.47 -21.81
C ARG A 245 19.26 0.87 -21.73
N THR A 246 18.03 0.94 -22.24
CA THR A 246 17.23 2.17 -22.24
C THR A 246 17.10 2.78 -20.83
N ARG A 247 16.95 1.96 -19.77
CA ARG A 247 16.80 2.47 -18.40
C ARG A 247 18.14 2.92 -17.81
N LEU A 248 19.21 2.19 -18.12
CA LEU A 248 20.57 2.56 -17.72
C LEU A 248 20.97 3.92 -18.32
N GLU A 249 20.69 4.12 -19.60
CA GLU A 249 20.98 5.37 -20.32
C GLU A 249 20.13 6.54 -19.81
N ILE A 250 18.81 6.39 -19.72
CA ILE A 250 17.91 7.45 -19.21
C ILE A 250 18.26 7.80 -17.77
N GLY A 251 18.57 6.79 -16.94
CA GLY A 251 18.92 6.97 -15.54
C GLY A 251 20.33 7.49 -15.30
N GLY A 252 21.21 7.49 -16.32
CA GLY A 252 22.63 7.83 -16.15
C GLY A 252 23.33 6.93 -15.14
N ALA A 253 22.94 5.64 -15.08
CA ALA A 253 23.41 4.72 -14.05
C ALA A 253 24.91 4.44 -14.21
N ARG A 254 25.68 4.67 -13.14
CA ARG A 254 27.13 4.43 -13.12
C ARG A 254 27.48 2.99 -12.74
N LEU A 255 26.61 2.34 -11.97
CA LEU A 255 26.77 0.99 -11.45
C LEU A 255 25.42 0.27 -11.53
N ILE A 256 25.46 -1.06 -11.57
CA ILE A 256 24.27 -1.91 -11.50
C ILE A 256 24.48 -3.05 -10.51
N PHE A 257 23.51 -3.25 -9.62
CA PHE A 257 23.35 -4.50 -8.89
C PHE A 257 22.47 -5.45 -9.70
N THR A 258 22.95 -6.68 -9.88
CA THR A 258 22.20 -7.75 -10.53
C THR A 258 22.55 -9.11 -9.93
N GLN A 259 21.93 -10.18 -10.43
CA GLN A 259 22.21 -11.56 -10.06
C GLN A 259 22.35 -12.47 -11.27
N ASP A 260 22.92 -13.66 -11.06
CA ASP A 260 23.17 -14.65 -12.10
C ASP A 260 21.88 -15.08 -12.81
N VAL A 261 20.89 -15.56 -12.05
CA VAL A 261 19.67 -16.16 -12.58
C VAL A 261 18.45 -15.82 -11.74
N ILE A 262 17.30 -15.71 -12.39
CA ILE A 262 15.99 -15.71 -11.72
C ILE A 262 15.44 -17.13 -11.77
N ARG A 263 14.96 -17.63 -10.63
CA ARG A 263 14.16 -18.84 -10.57
C ARG A 263 12.70 -18.42 -10.47
N ARG A 264 11.91 -18.74 -11.50
CA ARG A 264 10.47 -18.42 -11.53
C ARG A 264 9.66 -19.52 -12.19
N GLY A 265 8.67 -20.05 -11.50
CA GLY A 265 7.78 -21.09 -12.04
C GLY A 265 8.55 -22.32 -12.55
N GLY A 266 9.58 -22.74 -11.81
CA GLY A 266 10.43 -23.88 -12.17
C GLY A 266 11.44 -23.63 -13.31
N ARG A 267 11.49 -22.42 -13.87
CA ARG A 267 12.44 -22.04 -14.94
C ARG A 267 13.62 -21.27 -14.37
N ARG A 268 14.78 -21.42 -15.01
CA ARG A 268 15.98 -20.59 -14.78
C ARG A 268 16.08 -19.57 -15.91
N LEU A 269 16.05 -18.28 -15.56
CA LEU A 269 16.16 -17.18 -16.52
C LEU A 269 17.50 -16.48 -16.29
N PRO A 270 18.37 -16.33 -17.30
CA PRO A 270 19.71 -15.77 -17.11
C PRO A 270 19.65 -14.24 -17.06
N LEU A 271 19.66 -13.66 -15.87
CA LEU A 271 19.51 -12.20 -15.71
C LEU A 271 20.83 -11.49 -15.99
N TYR A 272 21.93 -11.99 -15.45
CA TYR A 272 23.27 -11.45 -15.71
C TYR A 272 23.57 -11.39 -17.22
N ASP A 273 23.27 -12.45 -17.97
CA ASP A 273 23.51 -12.46 -19.42
C ASP A 273 22.69 -11.40 -20.16
N ARG A 274 21.48 -11.06 -19.67
CA ARG A 274 20.66 -9.99 -20.24
C ARG A 274 21.25 -8.61 -19.94
N VAL A 275 21.76 -8.41 -18.73
CA VAL A 275 22.44 -7.16 -18.34
C VAL A 275 23.72 -6.99 -19.17
N VAL A 276 24.52 -8.05 -19.34
CA VAL A 276 25.72 -8.00 -20.20
C VAL A 276 25.34 -7.72 -21.65
N ALA A 277 24.31 -8.39 -22.17
CA ALA A 277 23.81 -8.15 -23.53
C ALA A 277 23.20 -6.74 -23.72
N ALA A 278 22.83 -6.07 -22.62
CA ALA A 278 22.36 -4.69 -22.68
C ALA A 278 23.49 -3.75 -23.10
N ASP A 279 24.76 -4.06 -22.81
CA ASP A 279 25.96 -3.35 -23.31
C ASP A 279 25.80 -1.82 -23.23
N ALA A 280 25.61 -1.32 -22.00
CA ALA A 280 25.30 0.06 -21.65
C ALA A 280 26.16 0.53 -20.47
#